data_AF-A0A0K0DD10-F1
#
_entry.id   AF-A0A0K0DD10-F1
#
_cell.length_a   1.000
_cell.length_b   1.000
_cell.length_c   1.000
_cell.angle_alpha   90.00
_cell.angle_beta   90.00
_cell.angle_gamma   90.00
#
_symmetry.space_group_name_H-M   'P 1'
#
loop_
_entity.id
_entity.type
_entity.pdbx_description
1 polymer ?
#
loop_
_entity_poly.entity_id
_entity_poly.type
_entity_poly.pdbx_seq_one_letter_code
_entity_poly.pdbx_strand_id
1 'polypeptide(L)'
;MLKWLFDMAVGRLATEKDDDVDYDKISGNDDTMMIDLILYDVEAIVFAFETERELHKSRECLRNRVPDYSWLVTDTSQKPKKYLTLSERSRLQRACERIRPEEWSKLINLWKARSKVCQ
;
A
#
# COMPACT_ATOMS: atom_id res chain seq x y z
N MET A 1 6.74 -3.03 6.89
CA MET A 1 5.78 -3.97 6.28
C MET A 1 5.91 -4.08 4.74
N LEU A 2 6.47 -3.10 4.03
CA LEU A 2 6.66 -3.12 2.57
C LEU A 2 7.96 -3.82 2.08
N LYS A 3 8.80 -4.30 2.99
CA LYS A 3 10.13 -4.85 2.67
C LYS A 3 10.07 -6.14 1.83
N TRP A 4 8.99 -6.91 1.94
CA TRP A 4 8.82 -8.15 1.17
C TRP A 4 8.47 -7.92 -0.31
N LEU A 5 7.72 -6.84 -0.63
CA LEU A 5 7.50 -6.42 -2.03
C LEU A 5 8.83 -6.00 -2.66
N PHE A 6 9.70 -5.38 -1.88
CA PHE A 6 11.04 -5.00 -2.31
C PHE A 6 11.94 -6.21 -2.52
N ASP A 7 11.97 -7.17 -1.59
CA ASP A 7 12.79 -8.39 -1.71
C ASP A 7 12.39 -9.26 -2.93
N MET A 8 11.09 -9.31 -3.27
CA MET A 8 10.60 -9.97 -4.49
C MET A 8 11.05 -9.26 -5.77
N ALA A 9 11.20 -7.94 -5.72
CA ALA A 9 11.59 -7.12 -6.86
C ALA A 9 13.11 -7.00 -7.04
N VAL A 10 13.89 -7.12 -5.97
CA VAL A 10 15.37 -7.05 -5.99
C VAL A 10 15.99 -8.31 -6.57
N GLY A 11 15.39 -9.49 -6.37
CA GLY A 11 15.89 -10.75 -6.94
C GLY A 11 15.88 -10.82 -8.48
N ARG A 12 15.09 -9.97 -9.16
CA ARG A 12 14.95 -9.99 -10.62
C ARG A 12 15.95 -9.08 -11.36
N LEU A 13 16.69 -8.22 -10.64
CA LEU A 13 17.68 -7.30 -11.22
C LEU A 13 18.92 -8.01 -11.82
N ALA A 14 19.07 -9.33 -11.63
CA ALA A 14 20.21 -10.10 -12.12
C ALA A 14 19.92 -10.90 -13.41
N THR A 15 18.68 -10.91 -13.92
CA THR A 15 18.29 -11.78 -15.03
C THR A 15 17.38 -11.06 -16.02
N GLU A 16 17.89 -10.06 -16.74
CA GLU A 16 17.28 -9.59 -17.98
C GLU A 16 18.35 -9.63 -19.09
N LYS A 17 18.29 -10.70 -19.89
CA LYS A 17 18.66 -10.68 -21.30
C LYS A 17 17.36 -10.77 -22.08
N ASP A 18 17.28 -9.92 -23.08
CA ASP A 18 16.17 -9.66 -24.00
C ASP A 18 15.52 -10.93 -24.56
N ASP A 19 14.22 -10.87 -24.83
CA ASP A 19 13.64 -11.32 -26.10
C ASP A 19 12.22 -10.75 -26.29
N ASP A 20 12.03 -10.12 -27.44
CA ASP A 20 10.85 -9.40 -27.93
C ASP A 20 9.61 -10.28 -28.09
N VAL A 21 8.45 -9.85 -27.56
CA VAL A 21 7.14 -10.14 -28.20
C VAL A 21 6.14 -8.99 -27.95
N ASP A 22 5.79 -8.34 -29.06
CA ASP A 22 4.73 -7.36 -29.27
C ASP A 22 3.32 -7.92 -28.93
N TYR A 23 2.91 -7.85 -27.66
CA TYR A 23 1.55 -8.15 -27.14
C TYR A 23 0.96 -7.01 -26.30
N ASP A 24 1.47 -5.78 -26.47
CA ASP A 24 1.49 -4.77 -25.40
C ASP A 24 0.27 -3.83 -25.33
N LYS A 25 -0.85 -4.13 -26.02
CA LYS A 25 -1.99 -3.19 -26.11
C LYS A 25 -3.32 -3.65 -25.53
N ILE A 26 -3.46 -4.92 -25.19
CA ILE A 26 -4.71 -5.47 -24.62
C ILE A 26 -4.50 -5.97 -23.18
N SER A 27 -3.33 -6.51 -22.83
CA SER A 27 -2.99 -6.94 -21.46
C SER A 27 -2.88 -5.77 -20.47
N GLY A 28 -2.42 -4.60 -20.94
CA GLY A 28 -2.14 -3.47 -20.06
C GLY A 28 -3.36 -2.91 -19.33
N ASN A 29 -4.57 -3.08 -19.87
CA ASN A 29 -5.78 -2.58 -19.22
C ASN A 29 -6.14 -3.40 -17.97
N ASP A 30 -6.04 -4.73 -18.05
CA ASP A 30 -6.34 -5.61 -16.93
C ASP A 30 -5.30 -5.46 -15.82
N ASP A 31 -4.01 -5.35 -16.18
CA ASP A 31 -2.95 -5.07 -15.22
C ASP A 31 -3.13 -3.71 -14.54
N THR A 32 -3.54 -2.66 -15.27
CA THR A 32 -3.82 -1.34 -14.70
C THR A 32 -4.98 -1.41 -13.69
N MET A 33 -6.06 -2.12 -14.00
CA MET A 33 -7.17 -2.31 -13.06
C MET A 33 -6.76 -3.07 -11.79
N MET A 34 -5.87 -4.07 -11.93
CA MET A 34 -5.36 -4.84 -10.79
C MET A 34 -4.41 -4.02 -9.90
N ILE A 35 -3.60 -3.15 -10.50
CA ILE A 35 -2.78 -2.17 -9.80
C ILE A 35 -3.68 -1.22 -8.99
N ASP A 36 -4.73 -0.67 -9.61
CA ASP A 36 -5.66 0.24 -8.94
C ASP A 36 -6.41 -0.43 -7.79
N LEU A 37 -6.81 -1.70 -7.94
CA LEU A 37 -7.45 -2.48 -6.88
C LEU A 37 -6.53 -2.65 -5.66
N ILE A 38 -5.26 -3.02 -5.89
CA ILE A 38 -4.28 -3.18 -4.80
C ILE A 38 -3.97 -1.84 -4.15
N LEU A 39 -3.81 -0.77 -4.94
CA LEU A 39 -3.58 0.57 -4.40
C LEU A 39 -4.72 1.01 -3.49
N TYR A 40 -5.97 0.81 -3.92
CA TYR A 40 -7.14 1.12 -3.12
C TYR A 40 -7.17 0.32 -1.80
N ASP A 41 -6.92 -0.98 -1.87
CA ASP A 41 -6.89 -1.84 -0.68
C ASP A 41 -5.77 -1.44 0.30
N VAL A 42 -4.59 -1.08 -0.20
CA VAL A 42 -3.48 -0.61 0.64
C VAL A 42 -3.86 0.72 1.29
N GLU A 43 -4.44 1.67 0.56
CA GLU A 43 -4.91 2.94 1.10
C GLU A 43 -5.96 2.73 2.20
N ALA A 44 -6.92 1.82 1.99
CA ALA A 44 -7.95 1.50 2.97
C ALA A 44 -7.37 0.91 4.27
N ILE A 45 -6.40 -0.01 4.16
CA ILE A 45 -5.76 -0.63 5.33
C ILE A 45 -4.90 0.38 6.10
N VAL A 46 -4.12 1.21 5.39
CA VAL A 46 -3.30 2.25 6.03
C VAL A 46 -4.19 3.25 6.75
N PHE A 47 -5.30 3.66 6.13
CA PHE A 47 -6.28 4.55 6.74
C PHE A 47 -6.87 3.96 8.03
N ALA A 48 -7.27 2.69 8.01
CA ALA A 48 -7.80 2.00 9.19
C ALA A 48 -6.75 1.93 10.32
N PHE A 49 -5.52 1.52 9.99
CA PHE A 49 -4.42 1.41 10.95
C PHE A 49 -4.07 2.75 11.61
N GLU A 50 -3.99 3.83 10.85
CA GLU A 50 -3.67 5.14 11.40
C GLU A 50 -4.80 5.74 12.24
N THR A 51 -6.05 5.48 11.85
CA THR A 51 -7.23 5.86 12.63
C THR A 51 -7.25 5.13 13.97
N GLU A 52 -7.00 3.81 13.96
CA GLU A 52 -6.91 3.01 15.18
C GLU A 52 -5.76 3.49 16.08
N ARG A 53 -4.58 3.78 15.50
CA ARG A 53 -3.43 4.29 16.27
C ARG A 53 -3.75 5.62 16.96
N GLU A 54 -4.49 6.51 16.32
CA GLU A 54 -4.94 7.77 16.93
C GLU A 54 -5.96 7.53 18.06
N LEU A 55 -6.91 6.61 17.85
CA LEU A 55 -7.83 6.18 18.90
C LEU A 55 -7.09 5.58 20.10
N HIS A 56 -6.05 4.78 19.86
CA HIS A 56 -5.23 4.22 20.93
C HIS A 56 -4.49 5.31 21.70
N LYS A 57 -3.84 6.26 21.01
CA LYS A 57 -3.15 7.38 21.65
C LYS A 57 -4.09 8.23 22.50
N SER A 58 -5.26 8.59 21.99
CA SER A 58 -6.25 9.36 22.75
C SER A 58 -6.74 8.61 24.00
N ARG A 59 -6.95 7.28 23.90
CA ARG A 59 -7.27 6.43 25.06
C ARG A 59 -6.15 6.41 26.10
N GLU A 60 -4.89 6.34 25.68
CA GLU A 60 -3.74 6.39 26.59
C GLU A 60 -3.58 7.74 27.27
N CYS A 61 -3.79 8.85 26.56
CA CYS A 61 -3.80 10.19 27.12
C CYS A 61 -4.89 10.34 28.20
N LEU A 62 -6.10 9.84 27.93
CA LEU A 62 -7.19 9.79 28.90
C LEU A 62 -6.82 8.95 30.13
N ARG A 63 -6.24 7.75 29.94
CA ARG A 63 -5.81 6.87 31.02
C ARG A 63 -4.76 7.53 31.91
N ASN A 64 -3.76 8.17 31.28
CA ASN A 64 -2.62 8.75 31.99
C ASN A 64 -2.90 10.19 32.49
N ARG A 65 -4.13 10.72 32.30
CA ARG A 65 -4.53 12.11 32.59
C ARG A 65 -3.58 13.15 31.98
N VAL A 66 -2.98 12.83 30.83
CA VAL A 66 -2.14 13.75 30.07
C VAL A 66 -3.05 14.45 29.07
N PRO A 67 -3.11 15.80 29.07
CA PRO A 67 -3.87 16.53 28.07
C PRO A 67 -3.34 16.22 26.66
N ASP A 68 -4.24 15.77 25.78
CA ASP A 68 -3.91 15.51 24.38
C ASP A 68 -4.09 16.80 23.56
N TYR A 69 -2.99 17.32 23.05
CA TYR A 69 -2.95 18.51 22.19
C TYR A 69 -2.69 18.15 20.72
N SER A 70 -2.88 16.88 20.33
CA SER A 70 -2.69 16.45 18.93
C SER A 70 -3.59 17.23 17.95
N TRP A 71 -4.73 17.75 18.43
CA TRP A 71 -5.62 18.64 17.68
C TRP A 71 -5.07 20.06 17.47
N LEU A 72 -4.10 20.52 18.28
CA LEU A 72 -3.42 21.82 18.10
C LEU A 72 -2.34 21.76 17.02
N VAL A 73 -1.78 20.58 16.76
CA VAL A 73 -0.71 20.38 15.77
C VAL A 73 -1.28 20.07 14.38
N THR A 74 -2.56 19.68 14.31
CA THR A 74 -3.23 19.34 13.04
C THR A 74 -4.07 20.52 12.58
N ASP A 75 -3.59 21.25 11.56
CA ASP A 75 -4.34 22.31 10.91
C ASP A 75 -5.72 21.79 10.48
N THR A 76 -6.76 22.25 11.16
CA THR A 76 -8.10 21.64 11.15
C THR A 76 -8.87 21.85 9.83
N SER A 77 -8.37 22.66 8.90
CA SER A 77 -8.99 22.81 7.57
C SER A 77 -8.55 21.75 6.57
N GLN A 78 -7.42 21.08 6.84
CA GLN A 78 -6.89 20.00 6.03
C GLN A 78 -6.41 18.92 6.98
N LYS A 79 -7.32 18.09 7.51
CA LYS A 79 -6.92 16.70 7.72
C LYS A 79 -6.67 16.17 6.31
N PRO A 80 -5.43 16.03 5.81
CA PRO A 80 -5.26 15.24 4.62
C PRO A 80 -5.89 13.91 4.98
N LYS A 81 -6.92 13.49 4.24
CA LYS A 81 -7.25 12.08 4.15
C LYS A 81 -5.89 11.40 3.99
N LYS A 82 -5.51 10.57 4.95
CA LYS A 82 -4.15 10.07 5.06
C LYS A 82 -3.93 9.06 3.95
N TYR A 83 -3.72 9.61 2.77
CA TYR A 83 -3.40 8.90 1.56
C TYR A 83 -1.93 8.53 1.62
N LEU A 84 -1.58 7.46 0.92
CA LEU A 84 -0.21 7.24 0.52
C LEU A 84 0.35 8.51 -0.12
N THR A 85 1.53 8.94 0.31
CA THR A 85 2.19 10.09 -0.33
C THR A 85 2.42 9.79 -1.81
N LEU A 86 2.49 10.83 -2.66
CA LEU A 86 2.78 10.67 -4.10
C LEU A 86 4.00 9.78 -4.36
N SER A 87 5.02 9.88 -3.51
CA SER A 87 6.23 9.05 -3.61
C SER A 87 5.96 7.58 -3.28
N GLU A 88 5.18 7.28 -2.23
CA GLU A 88 4.82 5.91 -1.85
C GLU A 88 3.88 5.28 -2.87
N ARG A 89 2.90 6.04 -3.37
CA ARG A 89 2.00 5.60 -4.44
C ARG A 89 2.79 5.24 -5.70
N SER A 90 3.74 6.10 -6.11
CA SER A 90 4.60 5.84 -7.27
C SER A 90 5.53 4.63 -7.09
N ARG A 91 5.91 4.31 -5.85
CA ARG A 91 6.73 3.13 -5.53
C ARG A 91 5.92 1.85 -5.57
N LEU A 92 4.70 1.88 -5.04
CA LEU A 92 3.76 0.76 -5.11
C LEU A 92 3.38 0.46 -6.55
N GLN A 93 3.04 1.49 -7.33
CA GLN A 93 2.73 1.35 -8.73
C GLN A 93 3.88 0.67 -9.51
N ARG A 94 5.12 1.18 -9.36
CA ARG A 94 6.31 0.58 -9.98
C ARG A 94 6.60 -0.86 -9.52
N ALA A 95 6.23 -1.21 -8.29
CA ALA A 95 6.38 -2.58 -7.81
C ALA A 95 5.33 -3.51 -8.44
N CYS A 96 4.12 -2.99 -8.66
CA CYS A 96 3.02 -3.73 -9.26
C CYS A 96 3.15 -3.87 -10.78
N GLU A 97 3.72 -2.89 -11.47
CA GLU A 97 4.06 -2.95 -12.91
C GLU A 97 5.05 -4.09 -13.24
N ARG A 98 5.79 -4.60 -12.25
CA ARG A 98 6.73 -5.73 -12.42
C ARG A 98 6.08 -7.11 -12.28
N ILE A 99 4.80 -7.15 -11.94
CA ILE A 99 4.06 -8.38 -11.66
C ILE A 99 3.47 -8.88 -12.97
N ARG A 100 3.68 -10.17 -13.27
CA ARG A 100 3.09 -10.79 -14.45
C ARG A 100 1.59 -11.04 -14.24
N PRO A 101 0.76 -11.01 -15.29
CA PRO A 101 -0.68 -11.25 -15.19
C PRO A 101 -1.08 -12.50 -14.39
N GLU A 102 -0.33 -13.59 -14.57
CA GLU A 102 -0.55 -14.89 -13.92
C GLU A 102 -0.26 -14.88 -12.40
N GLU A 103 0.54 -13.93 -11.93
CA GLU A 103 0.99 -13.83 -10.54
C GLU A 103 0.03 -13.04 -9.66
N TRP A 104 -0.89 -12.25 -10.26
CA TRP A 104 -1.85 -11.42 -9.52
C TRP A 104 -2.74 -12.20 -8.58
N SER A 105 -3.23 -13.36 -9.01
CA SER A 105 -4.10 -14.21 -8.19
C SER A 105 -3.38 -14.69 -6.91
N LYS A 106 -2.11 -15.07 -7.04
CA LYS A 106 -1.25 -15.46 -5.91
C LYS A 106 -0.97 -14.26 -5.00
N LEU A 107 -0.67 -13.10 -5.58
CA LEU A 107 -0.44 -11.86 -4.86
C LEU A 107 -1.66 -11.47 -4.02
N ILE A 108 -2.86 -11.46 -4.62
CA ILE A 108 -4.10 -11.10 -3.94
C ILE A 108 -4.39 -12.06 -2.79
N ASN A 109 -4.19 -13.36 -2.99
CA ASN A 109 -4.42 -14.35 -1.93
C ASN A 109 -3.44 -14.17 -0.77
N LEU A 110 -2.15 -13.94 -1.06
CA LEU A 110 -1.15 -13.64 -0.03
C LEU A 110 -1.42 -12.31 0.68
N TRP A 111 -1.84 -11.30 -0.07
CA TRP A 111 -2.24 -9.99 0.45
C TRP A 111 -3.43 -10.12 1.40
N LYS A 112 -4.50 -10.78 0.97
CA LYS A 112 -5.70 -11.05 1.79
C LYS A 112 -5.38 -11.89 3.03
N ALA A 113 -4.47 -12.87 2.92
CA ALA A 113 -4.04 -13.65 4.07
C ALA A 113 -3.30 -12.80 5.10
N ARG A 114 -2.47 -11.84 4.65
CA ARG A 114 -1.69 -10.97 5.53
C ARG A 114 -2.50 -9.79 6.08
N SER A 115 -3.40 -9.21 5.29
CA SER A 115 -4.24 -8.09 5.73
C SER A 115 -5.20 -8.51 6.84
N LYS A 116 -5.73 -9.74 6.79
CA LYS A 116 -6.53 -10.34 7.87
C LYS A 116 -5.76 -10.58 9.17
N VAL A 117 -4.43 -10.64 9.12
CA VAL A 117 -3.58 -10.81 10.32
C VAL A 117 -3.24 -9.45 10.95
N CYS A 118 -3.41 -8.35 10.22
CA CYS A 118 -3.19 -6.99 10.71
C CYS A 118 -4.49 -6.24 11.05
N GLN A 119 -5.66 -6.86 10.85
CA GLN A 119 -6.97 -6.45 11.36
C GLN A 119 -7.26 -7.17 12.66
#